data_AF-A0A1B6GNR6-F1
#
_entry.id   AF-A0A1B6GNR6-F1
#
_cell.length_a   1.000
_cell.length_b   1.000
_cell.length_c   1.000
_cell.angle_alpha   90.00
_cell.angle_beta   90.00
_cell.angle_gamma   90.00
#
_symmetry.space_group_name_H-M   'P 1'
#
loop_
_entity.id
_entity.type
_entity.pdbx_description
1 polymer ?
#
loop_
_entity_poly.entity_id
_entity_poly.type
_entity_poly.pdbx_seq_one_letter_code
_entity_poly.pdbx_strand_id
1 'polypeptide(L)'
;MSASKLPVYEIAVYVFVWVASICYSSYNVYLAGKLFDYTAIGDDFSDNWHGYKKDMADYEWTTWLPFLLYTMPPWVAAHIALTQVTRWISPQGVPGAQSFITLLFIMAHFGPACALFVITQVVVYYLILRLKSVALVWLFGVPFLLVSCFGLQETWEHTGKSDHQFIMMLVSTTWLNLHCISFSLETLASTPSKTSGTRIFYDLLGYSLYFPTYFLGPFIIYTNFGPYMYRSFERWTIERVCTFVLSLLRYLFWAAVTEASLYFLYIHALQYHMTVKTGFYDLEFMESA
;
A
#
# COMPACT_ATOMS: atom_id res chain seq x y z
N MET A 1 -3.43 26.65 -23.29
CA MET A 1 -2.02 27.09 -23.18
C MET A 1 -1.15 25.93 -23.59
N SER A 2 -0.37 26.04 -24.69
CA SER A 2 0.61 25.00 -25.03
C SER A 2 1.77 25.12 -24.04
N ALA A 3 2.03 24.07 -23.26
CA ALA A 3 3.22 24.04 -22.42
C ALA A 3 4.46 24.24 -23.30
N SER A 4 5.25 25.27 -23.02
CA SER A 4 6.55 25.51 -23.66
C SER A 4 7.45 24.32 -23.36
N LYS A 5 7.87 23.60 -24.41
CA LYS A 5 8.77 22.45 -24.27
C LYS A 5 10.17 22.98 -23.93
N LEU A 6 10.70 22.53 -22.79
CA LEU A 6 12.07 22.85 -22.38
C LEU A 6 13.07 22.39 -23.47
N PRO A 7 14.12 23.17 -23.75
CA PRO A 7 15.21 22.75 -24.62
C PRO A 7 15.85 21.44 -24.13
N VAL A 8 16.24 20.56 -25.08
CA VAL A 8 16.82 19.24 -24.77
C VAL A 8 18.10 19.36 -23.93
N TYR A 9 18.91 20.39 -24.14
CA TYR A 9 20.12 20.63 -23.34
C TYR A 9 19.78 20.93 -21.87
N GLU A 10 18.69 21.66 -21.62
CA GLU A 10 18.28 22.03 -20.28
C GLU A 10 17.78 20.79 -19.53
N ILE A 11 16.98 19.95 -20.21
CA ILE A 11 16.55 18.64 -19.70
C ILE A 11 17.76 17.76 -19.39
N ALA A 12 18.75 17.70 -20.29
CA ALA A 12 19.95 16.91 -20.08
C ALA A 12 20.76 17.40 -18.86
N VAL A 13 20.91 18.72 -18.69
CA VAL A 13 21.55 19.32 -17.51
C VAL A 13 20.77 18.99 -16.24
N TYR A 14 19.43 19.13 -16.23
CA TYR A 14 18.62 18.77 -15.07
C TYR A 14 18.76 17.31 -14.68
N VAL A 15 18.70 16.40 -15.66
CA VAL A 15 18.89 14.96 -15.42
C VAL A 15 20.29 14.69 -14.90
N PHE A 16 21.33 15.29 -15.49
CA PHE A 16 22.70 15.11 -15.04
C PHE A 16 22.90 15.59 -13.60
N VAL A 17 22.46 16.81 -13.28
CA VAL A 17 22.57 17.38 -11.93
C VAL A 17 21.80 16.51 -10.93
N TRP A 18 20.57 16.10 -11.27
CA TRP A 18 19.77 15.23 -10.40
C TRP A 18 20.43 13.89 -10.13
N VAL A 19 20.95 13.21 -11.17
CA VAL A 19 21.69 11.94 -11.00
C VAL A 19 22.95 12.15 -10.18
N ALA A 20 23.74 13.19 -10.47
CA ALA A 20 24.97 13.50 -9.74
C ALA A 20 24.68 13.79 -8.26
N SER A 21 23.61 14.53 -7.96
CA SER A 21 23.16 14.81 -6.59
C SER A 21 22.73 13.54 -5.87
N ILE A 22 21.97 12.65 -6.51
CA ILE A 22 21.61 11.36 -5.91
C ILE A 22 22.85 10.52 -5.62
N CYS A 23 23.75 10.36 -6.60
CA CYS A 23 24.98 9.59 -6.40
C CYS A 23 25.85 10.18 -5.28
N TYR A 24 25.99 11.50 -5.22
CA TYR A 24 26.74 12.17 -4.17
C TYR A 24 26.10 11.97 -2.78
N SER A 25 24.78 12.14 -2.68
CA SER A 25 24.04 11.91 -1.42
C SER A 25 24.14 10.44 -0.98
N SER A 26 23.92 9.48 -1.89
CA SER A 26 24.07 8.06 -1.59
C SER A 26 25.49 7.70 -1.17
N TYR A 27 26.51 8.32 -1.76
CA TYR A 27 27.90 8.11 -1.35
C TYR A 27 28.17 8.63 0.07
N ASN A 28 27.63 9.80 0.43
CA ASN A 28 27.74 10.32 1.79
C ASN A 28 27.01 9.44 2.80
N VAL A 29 25.82 8.92 2.46
CA VAL A 29 25.08 7.95 3.28
C VAL A 29 25.90 6.67 3.47
N TYR A 30 26.49 6.14 2.40
CA TYR A 30 27.39 4.98 2.48
C TYR A 30 28.58 5.25 3.42
N LEU A 31 29.24 6.41 3.30
CA LEU A 31 30.35 6.79 4.18
C LEU A 31 29.91 6.92 5.64
N ALA A 32 28.75 7.53 5.90
CA ALA A 32 28.19 7.63 7.25
C ALA A 32 27.81 6.25 7.81
N GLY A 33 27.32 5.36 6.95
CA GLY A 33 26.95 3.98 7.28
C GLY A 33 28.11 3.15 7.81
N LYS A 34 29.35 3.41 7.39
CA LYS A 34 30.55 2.72 7.90
C LYS A 34 30.74 2.83 9.41
N LEU A 35 30.11 3.81 10.06
CA LEU A 35 30.08 3.90 11.52
C LEU A 35 29.46 2.65 12.15
N PHE A 36 28.49 2.03 11.48
CA PHE A 36 27.76 0.86 11.97
C PHE A 36 28.45 -0.47 11.68
N ASP A 37 29.48 -0.50 10.83
CA ASP A 37 30.25 -1.72 10.58
C ASP A 37 30.91 -2.22 11.88
N TYR A 38 31.30 -1.30 12.77
CA TYR A 38 32.00 -1.58 14.03
C TYR A 38 31.11 -1.56 15.27
N THR A 39 29.87 -1.10 15.17
CA THR A 39 28.92 -1.08 16.30
C THR A 39 27.83 -2.12 16.06
N ALA A 40 27.81 -3.19 16.87
CA ALA A 40 26.68 -4.10 16.89
C ALA A 40 25.52 -3.43 17.65
N ILE A 41 24.59 -2.83 16.92
CA ILE A 41 23.39 -2.25 17.51
C ILE A 41 22.23 -3.20 17.26
N GLY A 42 21.97 -4.08 18.24
CA GLY A 42 20.73 -4.85 18.38
C GLY A 42 20.26 -5.64 17.14
N ASP A 43 18.93 -5.75 17.03
CA ASP A 43 18.21 -6.48 15.96
C ASP A 43 18.06 -5.67 14.66
N ASP A 44 18.62 -4.46 14.60
CA ASP A 44 18.51 -3.55 13.45
C ASP A 44 19.37 -3.97 12.26
N PHE A 45 20.23 -4.98 12.44
CA PHE A 45 21.10 -5.50 11.41
C PHE A 45 21.04 -7.02 11.35
N SER A 46 20.98 -7.58 10.14
CA SER A 46 21.16 -9.02 9.93
C SER A 46 22.47 -9.32 9.19
N ASP A 47 23.22 -10.31 9.67
CA ASP A 47 24.46 -10.76 9.05
C ASP A 47 24.15 -11.63 7.83
N ASN A 48 24.16 -11.07 6.61
CA ASN A 48 23.75 -11.85 5.45
C ASN A 48 24.27 -11.33 4.10
N TRP A 49 25.59 -11.23 3.87
CA TRP A 49 26.22 -11.33 2.53
C TRP A 49 27.71 -11.00 2.60
N HIS A 50 28.62 -11.99 2.50
CA HIS A 50 30.08 -11.76 2.41
C HIS A 50 30.68 -10.77 3.45
N GLY A 51 30.14 -10.74 4.67
CA GLY A 51 30.58 -9.84 5.74
C GLY A 51 29.91 -8.47 5.78
N TYR A 52 28.98 -8.18 4.87
CA TYR A 52 28.12 -7.00 4.94
C TYR A 52 26.85 -7.29 5.75
N LYS A 53 26.46 -6.32 6.57
CA LYS A 53 25.22 -6.35 7.34
C LYS A 53 24.10 -5.76 6.50
N LYS A 54 22.91 -6.34 6.58
CA LYS A 54 21.71 -5.76 5.98
C LYS A 54 21.05 -4.83 6.99
N ASP A 55 20.72 -3.61 6.57
CA ASP A 55 19.83 -2.72 7.33
C ASP A 55 18.43 -3.36 7.43
N MET A 56 18.01 -3.66 8.66
CA MET A 56 16.72 -4.23 9.03
C MET A 56 15.92 -3.28 9.92
N ALA A 57 16.40 -2.05 10.13
CA ALA A 57 15.75 -1.08 11.01
C ALA A 57 14.39 -0.61 10.48
N ASP A 58 14.11 -0.81 9.18
CA ASP A 58 12.77 -0.59 8.62
C ASP A 58 11.84 -1.79 8.88
N TYR A 59 11.01 -1.63 9.91
CA TYR A 59 9.97 -2.60 10.23
C TYR A 59 8.92 -2.76 9.10
N GLU A 60 8.57 -1.67 8.41
CA GLU A 60 7.58 -1.71 7.34
C GLU A 60 8.12 -2.54 6.18
N TRP A 61 9.34 -2.27 5.70
CA TRP A 61 9.93 -3.02 4.60
C TRP A 61 10.09 -4.51 4.92
N THR A 62 10.56 -4.84 6.12
CA THR A 62 10.74 -6.22 6.58
C THR A 62 9.41 -6.98 6.73
N THR A 63 8.30 -6.27 6.93
CA THR A 63 6.95 -6.84 6.95
C THR A 63 6.35 -6.93 5.55
N TRP A 64 6.48 -5.87 4.75
CA TRP A 64 5.75 -5.67 3.50
C TRP A 64 6.32 -6.51 2.36
N LEU A 65 7.64 -6.56 2.22
CA LEU A 65 8.26 -7.27 1.11
C LEU A 65 7.97 -8.78 1.16
N PRO A 66 8.12 -9.49 2.31
CA PRO A 66 7.75 -10.90 2.38
C PRO A 66 6.25 -11.15 2.14
N PHE A 67 5.38 -10.28 2.67
CA PHE A 67 3.94 -10.38 2.44
C PHE A 67 3.61 -10.28 0.95
N LEU A 68 4.22 -9.34 0.24
CA LEU A 68 4.00 -9.12 -1.18
C LEU A 68 4.59 -10.22 -2.07
N LEU A 69 5.77 -10.75 -1.72
CA LEU A 69 6.48 -11.75 -2.53
C LEU A 69 6.06 -13.20 -2.25
N TYR A 70 5.60 -13.51 -1.04
CA TYR A 70 5.29 -14.89 -0.64
C TYR A 70 3.81 -15.10 -0.33
N THR A 71 3.14 -14.15 0.32
CA THR A 71 1.74 -14.32 0.73
C THR A 71 0.75 -13.92 -0.37
N MET A 72 0.93 -12.76 -0.99
CA MET A 72 -0.01 -12.23 -1.99
C MET A 72 -0.05 -12.94 -3.36
N PRO A 73 1.06 -13.41 -3.97
CA PRO A 73 1.05 -13.87 -5.36
C PRO A 73 0.03 -14.96 -5.71
N PRO A 74 -0.16 -16.04 -4.92
CA PRO A 74 -1.18 -17.04 -5.26
C PRO A 74 -2.59 -16.45 -5.26
N TRP A 75 -2.87 -15.47 -4.40
CA TRP A 75 -4.15 -14.78 -4.32
C TRP A 75 -4.34 -13.75 -5.41
N VAL A 76 -3.28 -13.06 -5.85
CA VAL A 76 -3.31 -12.20 -7.04
C VAL A 76 -3.60 -13.04 -8.27
N ALA A 77 -2.95 -14.20 -8.43
CA ALA A 77 -3.23 -15.12 -9.52
C ALA A 77 -4.69 -15.62 -9.50
N ALA A 78 -5.18 -16.01 -8.31
CA ALA A 78 -6.57 -16.41 -8.11
C ALA A 78 -7.55 -15.27 -8.43
N HIS A 79 -7.26 -14.04 -8.01
CA HIS A 79 -8.06 -12.85 -8.32
C HIS A 79 -8.11 -12.61 -9.84
N ILE A 80 -6.97 -12.67 -10.54
CA ILE A 80 -6.92 -12.51 -11.99
C ILE A 80 -7.74 -13.61 -12.66
N ALA A 81 -7.56 -14.88 -12.29
CA ALA A 81 -8.30 -15.99 -12.86
C ALA A 81 -9.82 -15.85 -12.64
N LEU A 82 -10.22 -15.62 -11.38
CA LEU A 82 -11.62 -15.46 -11.00
C LEU A 82 -12.28 -14.30 -11.76
N THR A 83 -11.65 -13.13 -11.77
CA THR A 83 -12.21 -11.96 -12.46
C THR A 83 -12.26 -12.14 -13.98
N GLN A 84 -11.32 -12.86 -14.59
CA GLN A 84 -11.39 -13.17 -16.03
C GLN A 84 -12.54 -14.14 -16.34
N VAL A 85 -12.72 -15.20 -15.55
CA VAL A 85 -13.83 -16.14 -15.70
C VAL A 85 -15.16 -15.41 -15.49
N THR A 86 -15.27 -14.57 -14.46
CA THR A 86 -16.47 -13.77 -14.22
C THR A 86 -16.74 -12.80 -15.36
N ARG A 87 -15.73 -12.11 -15.92
CA ARG A 87 -15.90 -11.24 -17.10
C ARG A 87 -16.40 -11.99 -18.32
N TRP A 88 -15.97 -13.24 -18.51
CA TRP A 88 -16.42 -14.08 -19.61
C TRP A 88 -17.90 -14.48 -19.48
N ILE A 89 -18.36 -14.78 -18.25
CA ILE A 89 -19.76 -15.16 -17.98
C ILE A 89 -20.67 -13.92 -17.94
N SER A 90 -20.33 -12.94 -17.11
CA SER A 90 -21.08 -11.69 -16.93
C SER A 90 -20.20 -10.59 -16.33
N PRO A 91 -19.90 -9.51 -17.08
CA PRO A 91 -19.16 -8.37 -16.56
C PRO A 91 -19.81 -7.72 -15.33
N GLN A 92 -21.12 -7.90 -15.13
CA GLN A 92 -21.84 -7.34 -13.98
C GLN A 92 -21.48 -8.03 -12.65
N GLY A 93 -20.99 -9.27 -12.70
CA GLY A 93 -20.58 -10.03 -11.51
C GLY A 93 -19.18 -9.72 -11.00
N VAL A 94 -18.37 -9.00 -11.78
CA VAL A 94 -16.95 -8.72 -11.47
C VAL A 94 -16.75 -8.05 -10.11
N PRO A 95 -17.51 -7.00 -9.72
CA PRO A 95 -17.34 -6.36 -8.41
C PRO A 95 -17.56 -7.33 -7.25
N GLY A 96 -18.56 -8.22 -7.39
CA GLY A 96 -18.84 -9.27 -6.41
C GLY A 96 -17.70 -10.27 -6.31
N ALA A 97 -17.16 -10.71 -7.45
CA ALA A 97 -16.03 -11.64 -7.51
C ALA A 97 -14.74 -11.05 -6.92
N GLN A 98 -14.46 -9.77 -7.19
CA GLN A 98 -13.34 -9.02 -6.61
C GLN A 98 -13.47 -8.93 -5.08
N SER A 99 -14.65 -8.58 -4.60
CA SER A 99 -14.93 -8.48 -3.17
C SER A 99 -14.82 -9.82 -2.47
N PHE A 100 -15.33 -10.88 -3.11
CA PHE A 100 -15.31 -12.23 -2.58
C PHE A 100 -13.89 -12.74 -2.32
N ILE A 101 -12.99 -12.61 -3.30
CA ILE A 101 -11.61 -13.10 -3.13
C ILE A 101 -10.86 -12.32 -2.04
N THR A 102 -11.09 -11.01 -1.94
CA THR A 102 -10.50 -10.17 -0.88
C THR A 102 -11.02 -10.57 0.50
N LEU A 103 -12.33 -10.76 0.66
CA LEU A 103 -12.92 -11.20 1.93
C LEU A 103 -12.47 -12.61 2.32
N LEU A 104 -12.35 -13.51 1.35
CA LEU A 104 -11.82 -14.85 1.58
C LEU A 104 -10.37 -14.81 2.05
N PHE A 105 -9.53 -13.97 1.44
CA PHE A 105 -8.16 -13.74 1.90
C PHE A 105 -8.14 -13.20 3.33
N ILE A 106 -8.95 -12.18 3.63
CA ILE A 106 -8.99 -11.58 4.97
C ILE A 106 -9.43 -12.61 6.02
N MET A 107 -10.44 -13.41 5.70
CA MET A 107 -10.93 -14.46 6.58
C MET A 107 -9.87 -15.54 6.83
N ALA A 108 -9.12 -15.94 5.80
CA ALA A 108 -8.09 -16.97 5.90
C ALA A 108 -6.83 -16.51 6.67
N HIS A 109 -6.41 -15.26 6.49
CA HIS A 109 -5.14 -14.75 7.06
C HIS A 109 -5.34 -13.96 8.37
N PHE A 110 -6.36 -13.11 8.45
CA PHE A 110 -6.59 -12.26 9.62
C PHE A 110 -7.73 -12.78 10.51
N GLY A 111 -8.68 -13.54 9.94
CA GLY A 111 -9.75 -14.21 10.66
C GLY A 111 -11.14 -13.62 10.37
N PRO A 112 -12.21 -14.31 10.79
CA PRO A 112 -13.59 -13.93 10.47
C PRO A 112 -14.02 -12.60 11.10
N ALA A 113 -13.51 -12.25 12.29
CA ALA A 113 -13.82 -10.97 12.94
C ALA A 113 -13.34 -9.77 12.09
N CYS A 114 -12.15 -9.88 11.50
CA CYS A 114 -11.59 -8.87 10.61
C CYS A 114 -12.42 -8.73 9.32
N ALA A 115 -12.84 -9.85 8.73
CA ALA A 115 -13.72 -9.83 7.56
C ALA A 115 -15.08 -9.19 7.87
N LEU A 116 -15.65 -9.48 9.05
CA LEU A 116 -16.91 -8.87 9.50
C LEU A 116 -16.76 -7.36 9.69
N PHE A 117 -15.67 -6.89 10.28
CA PHE A 117 -15.37 -5.47 10.43
C PHE A 117 -15.33 -4.76 9.07
N VAL A 118 -14.59 -5.32 8.11
CA VAL A 118 -14.46 -4.78 6.75
C VAL A 118 -15.81 -4.68 6.03
N ILE A 119 -16.63 -5.73 6.09
CA ILE A 119 -17.98 -5.71 5.51
C ILE A 119 -18.86 -4.67 6.19
N THR A 120 -18.79 -4.61 7.53
CA THR A 120 -19.58 -3.64 8.32
C THR A 120 -19.25 -2.22 7.92
N GLN A 121 -17.97 -1.89 7.76
CA GLN A 121 -17.53 -0.57 7.32
C GLN A 121 -18.12 -0.23 5.94
N VAL A 122 -18.03 -1.15 4.96
CA VAL A 122 -18.61 -0.93 3.62
C VAL A 122 -20.13 -0.73 3.69
N VAL A 123 -20.84 -1.53 4.48
CA VAL A 123 -22.30 -1.42 4.65
C VAL A 123 -22.68 -0.08 5.27
N VAL A 124 -21.95 0.39 6.29
CA VAL A 124 -22.21 1.70 6.91
C VAL A 124 -22.02 2.83 5.90
N TYR A 125 -20.95 2.81 5.09
CA TYR A 125 -20.74 3.81 4.04
C TYR A 125 -21.83 3.76 2.96
N TYR A 126 -22.30 2.57 2.59
CA TYR A 126 -23.46 2.45 1.70
C TYR A 126 -24.71 3.11 2.29
N LEU A 127 -25.00 2.89 3.59
CA LEU A 127 -26.14 3.54 4.26
C LEU A 127 -25.98 5.05 4.32
N ILE A 128 -24.78 5.55 4.63
CA ILE A 128 -24.47 7.00 4.62
C ILE A 128 -24.70 7.60 3.23
N LEU A 129 -24.26 6.90 2.18
CA LEU A 129 -24.45 7.34 0.80
C LEU A 129 -25.94 7.44 0.43
N ARG A 130 -26.80 6.57 0.97
CA ARG A 130 -28.26 6.64 0.80
C ARG A 130 -28.88 7.89 1.43
N LEU A 131 -28.25 8.44 2.48
CA LEU A 131 -28.66 9.69 3.13
C LEU A 131 -28.20 10.94 2.38
N LYS A 132 -27.37 10.78 1.35
CA LYS A 132 -26.92 11.85 0.44
C LYS A 132 -26.23 13.05 1.13
N SER A 133 -25.52 12.81 2.23
CA SER A 133 -24.88 13.87 3.01
C SER A 133 -23.36 13.74 3.04
N VAL A 134 -22.66 14.73 2.51
CA VAL A 134 -21.19 14.84 2.58
C VAL A 134 -20.71 14.98 4.02
N ALA A 135 -21.46 15.67 4.87
CA ALA A 135 -21.12 15.84 6.28
C ALA A 135 -21.08 14.49 7.02
N LEU A 136 -22.02 13.58 6.70
CA LEU A 136 -22.04 12.24 7.30
C LEU A 136 -20.86 11.38 6.86
N VAL A 137 -20.37 11.54 5.62
CA VAL A 137 -19.16 10.84 5.14
C VAL A 137 -17.97 11.17 6.03
N TRP A 138 -17.76 12.46 6.36
CA TRP A 138 -16.66 12.88 7.23
C TRP A 138 -16.90 12.54 8.70
N LEU A 139 -18.14 12.73 9.19
CA LEU A 139 -18.52 12.46 10.57
C LEU A 139 -18.31 10.99 10.94
N PHE A 140 -18.49 10.06 10.02
CA PHE A 140 -18.19 8.63 10.23
C PHE A 140 -16.79 8.24 9.77
N GLY A 141 -16.22 8.92 8.77
CA GLY A 141 -14.90 8.59 8.26
C GLY A 141 -13.78 8.78 9.28
N VAL A 142 -13.80 9.89 10.03
CA VAL A 142 -12.81 10.16 11.08
C VAL A 142 -12.89 9.13 12.21
N PRO A 143 -14.07 8.80 12.80
CA PRO A 143 -14.19 7.71 13.76
C PRO A 143 -13.73 6.35 13.24
N PHE A 144 -14.05 5.97 12.00
CA PHE A 144 -13.56 4.70 11.45
C PHE A 144 -12.03 4.67 11.32
N LEU A 145 -11.41 5.81 10.99
CA LEU A 145 -9.94 5.93 11.01
C LEU A 145 -9.40 5.74 12.43
N LEU A 146 -9.98 6.41 13.43
CA LEU A 146 -9.57 6.28 14.83
C LEU A 146 -9.77 4.85 15.37
N VAL A 147 -10.88 4.20 15.04
CA VAL A 147 -11.13 2.79 15.40
C VAL A 147 -10.12 1.87 14.73
N SER A 148 -9.73 2.16 13.49
CA SER A 148 -8.69 1.38 12.80
C SER A 148 -7.34 1.53 13.50
N CYS A 149 -6.96 2.74 13.90
CA CYS A 149 -5.69 3.02 14.60
C CYS A 149 -5.64 2.45 16.02
N PHE A 150 -6.67 2.72 16.83
CA PHE A 150 -6.65 2.44 18.28
C PHE A 150 -7.49 1.23 18.66
N GLY A 151 -8.69 1.10 18.09
CA GLY A 151 -9.62 0.02 18.44
C GLY A 151 -9.14 -1.36 17.98
N LEU A 152 -8.53 -1.44 16.79
CA LEU A 152 -7.94 -2.71 16.33
C LEU A 152 -6.75 -3.10 17.21
N GLN A 153 -5.94 -2.15 17.68
CA GLN A 153 -4.77 -2.43 18.50
C GLN A 153 -5.16 -3.16 19.80
N GLU A 154 -6.12 -2.60 20.55
CA GLU A 154 -6.59 -3.19 21.80
C GLU A 154 -7.15 -4.61 21.61
N THR A 155 -7.94 -4.82 20.55
CA THR A 155 -8.47 -6.16 20.24
C THR A 155 -7.38 -7.15 19.81
N TRP A 156 -6.32 -6.67 19.17
CA TRP A 156 -5.25 -7.50 18.65
C TRP A 156 -4.34 -8.01 19.77
N GLU A 157 -4.01 -7.15 20.73
CA GLU A 157 -3.23 -7.49 21.92
C GLU A 157 -3.87 -8.66 22.70
N HIS A 158 -5.20 -8.75 22.72
CA HIS A 158 -5.94 -9.86 23.35
C HIS A 158 -6.04 -11.14 22.52
N THR A 159 -5.70 -11.10 21.22
CA THR A 159 -5.88 -12.24 20.30
C THR A 159 -4.60 -13.07 20.10
N GLY A 160 -3.44 -12.59 20.58
CA GLY A 160 -2.16 -13.32 20.51
C GLY A 160 -1.63 -13.56 19.09
N LYS A 161 -2.05 -12.74 18.12
CA LYS A 161 -1.60 -12.79 16.73
C LYS A 161 -0.30 -11.99 16.54
N SER A 162 0.43 -12.23 15.44
CA SER A 162 1.70 -11.53 15.19
C SER A 162 1.51 -10.05 14.87
N ASP A 163 2.49 -9.23 15.24
CA ASP A 163 2.51 -7.78 14.98
C ASP A 163 2.48 -7.45 13.48
N HIS A 164 3.09 -8.33 12.66
CA HIS A 164 3.09 -8.22 11.20
C HIS A 164 1.66 -8.29 10.63
N GLN A 165 0.84 -9.20 11.16
CA GLN A 165 -0.55 -9.33 10.74
C GLN A 165 -1.40 -8.14 11.22
N PHE A 166 -1.10 -7.60 12.42
CA PHE A 166 -1.76 -6.40 12.92
C PHE A 166 -1.54 -5.21 11.99
N ILE A 167 -0.28 -4.94 11.64
CA ILE A 167 0.09 -3.78 10.82
C ILE A 167 -0.51 -3.89 9.42
N MET A 168 -0.51 -5.08 8.81
CA MET A 168 -1.20 -5.30 7.54
C MET A 168 -2.70 -5.04 7.63
N MET A 169 -3.34 -5.46 8.72
CA MET A 169 -4.77 -5.21 8.92
C MET A 169 -5.04 -3.71 9.10
N LEU A 170 -4.28 -3.03 9.95
CA LEU A 170 -4.33 -1.59 10.18
C LEU A 170 -4.20 -0.79 8.87
N VAL A 171 -3.15 -1.07 8.09
CA VAL A 171 -2.93 -0.40 6.80
C VAL A 171 -4.11 -0.69 5.85
N SER A 172 -4.60 -1.92 5.80
CA SER A 172 -5.71 -2.27 4.91
C SER A 172 -7.04 -1.63 5.27
N THR A 173 -7.35 -1.44 6.56
CA THR A 173 -8.59 -0.81 7.01
C THR A 173 -8.57 0.71 6.83
N THR A 174 -7.39 1.32 6.95
CA THR A 174 -7.19 2.74 6.59
C THR A 174 -7.33 2.96 5.09
N TRP A 175 -6.77 2.09 4.24
CA TRP A 175 -7.01 2.11 2.79
C TRP A 175 -8.48 1.91 2.43
N LEU A 176 -9.14 0.95 3.07
CA LEU A 176 -10.58 0.73 2.91
C LEU A 176 -11.39 1.98 3.23
N ASN A 177 -11.05 2.66 4.34
CA ASN A 177 -11.71 3.92 4.71
C ASN A 177 -11.55 4.96 3.61
N LEU A 178 -10.34 5.13 3.09
CA LEU A 178 -10.05 6.08 2.02
C LEU A 178 -10.80 5.76 0.73
N HIS A 179 -10.86 4.49 0.30
CA HIS A 179 -11.67 4.08 -0.85
C HIS A 179 -13.16 4.39 -0.63
N CYS A 180 -13.71 4.05 0.55
CA CYS A 180 -15.11 4.33 0.87
C CYS A 180 -15.42 5.84 0.87
N ILE A 181 -14.52 6.69 1.39
CA ILE A 181 -14.67 8.15 1.34
C ILE A 181 -14.63 8.64 -0.11
N SER A 182 -13.61 8.26 -0.89
CA SER A 182 -13.47 8.68 -2.29
C SER A 182 -14.71 8.29 -3.12
N PHE A 183 -15.14 7.03 -3.02
CA PHE A 183 -16.35 6.58 -3.70
C PHE A 183 -17.57 7.41 -3.30
N SER A 184 -17.75 7.65 -2.01
CA SER A 184 -18.92 8.34 -1.48
C SER A 184 -18.95 9.79 -1.94
N LEU A 185 -17.83 10.53 -1.82
CA LEU A 185 -17.74 11.93 -2.24
C LEU A 185 -17.97 12.08 -3.74
N GLU A 186 -17.37 11.22 -4.56
CA GLU A 186 -17.50 11.28 -6.02
C GLU A 186 -18.91 10.90 -6.48
N THR A 187 -19.54 9.91 -5.84
CA THR A 187 -20.91 9.51 -6.14
C THR A 187 -21.91 10.61 -5.72
N LEU A 188 -21.66 11.31 -4.62
CA LEU A 188 -22.48 12.44 -4.16
C LEU A 188 -22.30 13.69 -5.04
N ALA A 189 -21.09 13.94 -5.52
CA ALA A 189 -20.79 15.06 -6.42
C ALA A 189 -21.31 14.83 -7.85
N SER A 190 -21.44 13.56 -8.26
CA SER A 190 -21.99 13.20 -9.57
C SER A 190 -23.47 13.55 -9.67
N THR A 191 -23.90 14.08 -10.83
CA THR A 191 -25.31 14.38 -11.13
C THR A 191 -26.18 13.17 -10.79
N PRO A 192 -27.37 13.34 -10.17
CA PRO A 192 -28.22 12.23 -9.75
C PRO A 192 -28.56 11.32 -10.92
N SER A 193 -27.80 10.24 -11.06
CA SER A 193 -28.08 9.21 -12.04
C SER A 193 -29.21 8.33 -11.50
N LYS A 194 -30.04 7.78 -12.40
CA LYS A 194 -31.05 6.77 -12.06
C LYS A 194 -30.42 5.41 -11.76
N THR A 195 -29.21 5.38 -11.20
CA THR A 195 -28.51 4.12 -10.88
C THR A 195 -29.21 3.47 -9.69
N SER A 196 -29.59 2.20 -9.85
CA SER A 196 -30.22 1.42 -8.78
C SER A 196 -29.32 1.38 -7.54
N GLY A 197 -29.91 1.44 -6.34
CA GLY A 197 -29.16 1.31 -5.09
C GLY A 197 -28.35 0.01 -4.99
N THR A 198 -28.84 -1.08 -5.59
CA THR A 198 -28.10 -2.34 -5.68
C THR A 198 -26.82 -2.19 -6.49
N ARG A 199 -26.87 -1.47 -7.61
CA ARG A 199 -25.69 -1.22 -8.45
C ARG A 199 -24.64 -0.40 -7.70
N ILE A 200 -25.07 0.67 -7.02
CA ILE A 200 -24.18 1.49 -6.19
C ILE A 200 -23.48 0.65 -5.12
N PHE A 201 -24.19 -0.30 -4.50
CA PHE A 201 -23.59 -1.19 -3.52
C PHE A 201 -22.52 -2.12 -4.13
N TYR A 202 -22.78 -2.69 -5.32
CA TYR A 202 -21.79 -3.47 -6.04
C TYR A 202 -20.58 -2.64 -6.47
N ASP A 203 -20.80 -1.41 -6.95
CA ASP A 203 -19.73 -0.50 -7.34
C ASP A 203 -18.83 -0.18 -6.13
N LEU A 204 -19.44 0.13 -4.97
CA LEU A 204 -18.72 0.38 -3.71
C LEU A 204 -17.92 -0.86 -3.28
N LEU A 205 -18.55 -2.03 -3.27
CA LEU A 205 -17.90 -3.29 -2.91
C LEU A 205 -16.68 -3.58 -3.78
N GLY A 206 -16.85 -3.60 -5.10
CA GLY A 206 -15.76 -3.95 -6.03
C GLY A 206 -14.61 -2.96 -6.04
N TYR A 207 -14.90 -1.68 -5.80
CA TYR A 207 -13.87 -0.64 -5.69
C TYR A 207 -13.13 -0.73 -4.35
N SER A 208 -13.86 -0.71 -3.24
CA SER A 208 -13.28 -0.69 -1.89
C SER A 208 -12.52 -1.98 -1.54
N LEU A 209 -12.90 -3.11 -2.14
CA LEU A 209 -12.29 -4.42 -1.89
C LEU A 209 -11.51 -4.94 -3.12
N TYR A 210 -10.91 -4.04 -3.89
CA TYR A 210 -10.07 -4.42 -5.02
C TYR A 210 -8.73 -5.01 -4.55
N PHE A 211 -8.63 -6.35 -4.53
CA PHE A 211 -7.50 -7.09 -3.96
C PHE A 211 -6.09 -6.56 -4.31
N PRO A 212 -5.75 -6.28 -5.59
CA PRO A 212 -4.38 -5.91 -5.96
C PRO A 212 -3.87 -4.63 -5.31
N THR A 213 -4.76 -3.70 -4.94
CA THR A 213 -4.37 -2.44 -4.28
C THR A 213 -4.94 -2.29 -2.87
N TYR A 214 -5.53 -3.35 -2.32
CA TYR A 214 -6.19 -3.28 -1.02
C TYR A 214 -5.21 -3.12 0.15
N PHE A 215 -4.04 -3.76 0.08
CA PHE A 215 -3.04 -3.76 1.17
C PHE A 215 -1.92 -2.74 0.94
N LEU A 216 -1.15 -2.91 -0.14
CA LEU A 216 0.11 -2.19 -0.38
C LEU A 216 0.14 -1.52 -1.77
N GLY A 217 -1.03 -1.27 -2.37
CA GLY A 217 -1.10 -0.69 -3.70
C GLY A 217 -1.20 0.84 -3.69
N PRO A 218 -0.94 1.48 -4.83
CA PRO A 218 -1.20 2.90 -4.98
C PRO A 218 -2.69 3.18 -4.84
N PHE A 219 -3.02 4.32 -4.23
CA PHE A 219 -4.39 4.81 -4.19
C PHE A 219 -4.89 5.13 -5.60
N ILE A 220 -6.02 4.55 -5.98
CA ILE A 220 -6.69 4.83 -7.25
C ILE A 220 -8.03 5.46 -6.92
N ILE A 221 -8.26 6.69 -7.40
CA ILE A 221 -9.52 7.42 -7.24
C ILE A 221 -10.65 6.72 -8.01
N TYR A 222 -11.89 6.75 -7.52
CA TYR A 222 -13.00 5.99 -8.09
C TYR A 222 -13.31 6.36 -9.55
N THR A 223 -13.27 7.64 -9.91
CA THR A 223 -13.43 8.16 -11.28
C THR A 223 -12.48 7.51 -12.28
N ASN A 224 -11.25 7.18 -11.85
CA ASN A 224 -10.28 6.47 -12.67
C ASN A 224 -10.51 4.96 -12.67
N PHE A 225 -11.06 4.38 -11.60
CA PHE A 225 -11.28 2.95 -11.46
C PHE A 225 -12.58 2.46 -12.12
N GLY A 226 -13.69 3.15 -11.87
CA GLY A 226 -15.06 2.79 -12.26
C GLY A 226 -15.22 2.36 -13.72
N PRO A 227 -14.65 3.09 -14.71
CA PRO A 227 -14.74 2.72 -16.12
C PRO A 227 -14.16 1.33 -16.45
N TYR A 228 -13.18 0.84 -15.69
CA TYR A 228 -12.50 -0.44 -15.94
C TYR A 228 -13.13 -1.63 -15.20
N MET A 229 -13.94 -1.37 -14.18
CA MET A 229 -14.58 -2.38 -13.34
C MET A 229 -15.47 -3.32 -14.17
N TYR A 230 -16.26 -2.74 -15.09
CA TYR A 230 -17.23 -3.46 -15.93
C TYR A 230 -16.75 -3.73 -17.37
N ARG A 231 -15.46 -3.51 -17.65
CA ARG A 231 -14.90 -3.78 -18.99
C ARG A 231 -15.15 -5.24 -19.40
N SER A 232 -15.57 -5.43 -20.63
CA SER A 232 -15.86 -6.76 -21.19
C SER A 232 -14.62 -7.66 -21.16
N PHE A 233 -14.87 -8.98 -21.27
CA PHE A 233 -13.80 -9.95 -21.40
C PHE A 233 -12.91 -9.65 -22.61
N GLU A 234 -11.60 -9.68 -22.41
CA GLU A 234 -10.60 -9.56 -23.46
C GLU A 234 -9.67 -10.74 -23.38
N ARG A 235 -9.46 -11.41 -24.53
CA ARG A 235 -8.57 -12.57 -24.63
C ARG A 235 -7.13 -12.17 -24.32
N TRP A 236 -6.39 -13.11 -23.77
CA TRP A 236 -4.95 -12.97 -23.58
C TRP A 236 -4.25 -13.11 -24.94
N THR A 237 -3.75 -11.99 -25.47
CA THR A 237 -2.86 -11.98 -26.64
C THR A 237 -1.40 -12.13 -26.18
N ILE A 238 -0.53 -12.60 -27.08
CA ILE A 238 0.91 -12.75 -26.82
C ILE A 238 1.52 -11.40 -26.40
N GLU A 239 1.15 -10.31 -27.09
CA GLU A 239 1.60 -8.95 -26.76
C GLU A 239 1.22 -8.55 -25.33
N ARG A 240 -0.02 -8.84 -24.90
CA ARG A 240 -0.50 -8.55 -23.55
C ARG A 240 0.23 -9.36 -22.49
N VAL A 241 0.47 -10.65 -22.75
CA VAL A 241 1.25 -11.52 -21.86
C VAL A 241 2.69 -11.02 -21.75
N CYS A 242 3.33 -10.69 -22.88
CA CYS A 242 4.68 -10.16 -22.91
C CYS A 242 4.79 -8.85 -22.11
N THR A 243 3.85 -7.91 -22.33
CA THR A 243 3.80 -6.64 -21.60
C THR A 243 3.63 -6.85 -20.10
N PHE A 244 2.76 -7.78 -19.69
CA PHE A 244 2.56 -8.14 -18.29
C PHE A 244 3.84 -8.73 -17.67
N VAL A 245 4.47 -9.70 -18.35
CA VAL A 245 5.70 -10.34 -17.87
C VAL A 245 6.85 -9.35 -17.77
N LEU A 246 7.07 -8.50 -18.79
CA LEU A 246 8.10 -7.46 -18.74
C LEU A 246 7.85 -6.46 -17.61
N SER A 247 6.59 -6.09 -17.38
CA SER A 247 6.23 -5.20 -16.27
C SER A 247 6.50 -5.84 -14.92
N LEU A 248 6.20 -7.13 -14.77
CA LEU A 248 6.47 -7.90 -13.55
C LEU A 248 7.98 -8.07 -13.32
N LEU A 249 8.75 -8.41 -14.36
CA LEU A 249 10.21 -8.52 -14.26
C LEU A 249 10.85 -7.19 -13.89
N ARG A 250 10.39 -6.09 -14.48
CA ARG A 250 10.85 -4.74 -14.09
C ARG A 250 10.54 -4.44 -12.62
N TYR A 251 9.37 -4.82 -12.13
CA TYR A 251 9.02 -4.66 -10.72
C TYR A 251 9.95 -5.49 -9.81
N LEU A 252 10.14 -6.77 -10.11
CA LEU A 252 11.03 -7.66 -9.34
C LEU A 252 12.49 -7.18 -9.38
N PHE A 253 12.95 -6.67 -10.52
CA PHE A 253 14.28 -6.08 -10.66
C PHE A 253 14.46 -4.91 -9.69
N TRP A 254 13.53 -3.96 -9.66
CA TRP A 254 13.62 -2.82 -8.74
C TRP A 254 13.48 -3.23 -7.27
N ALA A 255 12.63 -4.21 -6.95
CA ALA A 255 12.55 -4.76 -5.61
C ALA A 255 13.89 -5.38 -5.17
N ALA A 256 14.56 -6.13 -6.06
CA ALA A 256 15.88 -6.69 -5.80
C ALA A 256 16.97 -5.62 -5.68
N VAL A 257 16.93 -4.54 -6.48
CA VAL A 257 17.85 -3.41 -6.35
C VAL A 257 17.68 -2.71 -5.01
N THR A 258 16.44 -2.45 -4.57
CA THR A 258 16.16 -1.86 -3.26
C THR A 258 16.65 -2.77 -2.14
N GLU A 259 16.34 -4.07 -2.21
CA GLU A 259 16.79 -5.05 -1.23
C GLU A 259 18.33 -5.13 -1.15
N ALA A 260 19.01 -5.12 -2.30
CA ALA A 260 20.47 -5.09 -2.36
C ALA A 260 21.04 -3.79 -1.80
N SER A 261 20.34 -2.66 -1.97
CA SER A 261 20.81 -1.36 -1.48
C SER A 261 20.91 -1.30 0.05
N LEU A 262 20.08 -2.06 0.77
CA LEU A 262 20.08 -2.11 2.25
C LEU A 262 21.37 -2.72 2.84
N TYR A 263 22.18 -3.41 2.03
CA TYR A 263 23.50 -3.89 2.44
C TYR A 263 24.59 -2.82 2.41
N PHE A 264 24.33 -1.68 1.76
CA PHE A 264 25.32 -0.63 1.54
C PHE A 264 24.84 0.73 2.06
N LEU A 265 23.53 0.98 2.00
CA LEU A 265 22.90 2.24 2.36
C LEU A 265 22.06 2.02 3.62
N TYR A 266 22.68 2.20 4.79
CA TYR A 266 22.03 2.04 6.10
C TYR A 266 21.13 3.25 6.45
N ILE A 267 20.22 3.61 5.55
CA ILE A 267 19.39 4.83 5.65
C ILE A 267 18.51 4.79 6.89
N HIS A 268 17.89 3.64 7.17
CA HIS A 268 16.92 3.52 8.25
C HIS A 268 17.64 3.47 9.59
N ALA A 269 18.72 2.69 9.70
CA ALA A 269 19.56 2.70 10.88
C ALA A 269 20.14 4.10 11.18
N LEU A 270 20.57 4.85 10.16
CA LEU A 270 21.01 6.24 10.32
C LEU A 270 19.89 7.12 10.88
N GLN A 271 18.67 7.02 10.36
CA GLN A 271 17.52 7.79 10.85
C GLN A 271 17.21 7.51 12.33
N TYR A 272 17.20 6.24 12.73
CA TYR A 272 16.91 5.84 14.10
C TYR A 272 18.05 6.18 15.08
N HIS A 273 19.32 5.99 14.69
CA HIS A 273 20.44 6.14 15.63
C HIS A 273 21.08 7.53 15.64
N MET A 274 20.96 8.32 14.57
CA MET A 274 21.45 9.71 14.60
C MET A 274 20.58 10.60 15.48
N THR A 275 19.28 10.36 15.55
CA THR A 275 18.38 11.10 16.47
C THR A 275 18.70 10.82 17.94
N VAL A 276 19.11 9.59 18.25
CA VAL A 276 19.54 9.20 19.61
C VAL A 276 20.85 9.88 20.00
N LYS A 277 21.84 9.99 19.10
CA LYS A 277 23.11 10.66 19.42
C LYS A 277 22.96 12.15 19.73
N THR A 278 22.13 12.90 18.99
CA THR A 278 21.86 14.32 19.32
C THR A 278 21.16 14.47 20.67
N GLY A 279 20.24 13.56 21.03
CA GLY A 279 19.61 13.56 22.36
C GLY A 279 20.56 13.24 23.51
N PHE A 280 21.58 12.39 23.28
CA PHE A 280 22.63 12.13 24.27
C PHE A 280 23.59 13.31 24.48
N TYR A 281 23.93 14.06 23.43
CA TYR A 281 24.72 15.28 23.57
C TYR A 281 23.96 16.39 24.33
N ASP A 282 22.62 16.46 24.18
CA ASP A 282 21.78 17.41 24.93
C ASP A 282 21.63 17.01 26.42
N LEU A 283 21.63 15.71 26.74
CA LEU A 283 21.59 15.20 28.12
C LEU A 283 22.93 15.38 28.86
N GLU A 284 24.08 15.16 28.20
CA GLU A 284 25.40 15.47 28.79
C GLU A 284 25.59 16.98 29.01
N PHE A 285 24.96 17.84 28.20
CA PHE A 285 24.95 19.29 28.41
C PHE A 285 24.04 19.74 29.57
N MET A 286 23.01 18.96 29.92
CA MET A 286 22.13 19.25 31.07
C MET A 286 22.65 18.66 32.39
N GLU A 287 23.47 17.61 32.36
CA GLU A 287 24.14 17.10 33.57
C GLU A 287 25.42 17.88 33.94
N SER A 288 25.87 18.80 33.08
CA SER A 288 27.05 19.65 33.29
C SER A 288 26.75 21.13 33.57
N ALA A 289 25.49 21.48 33.85
CA ALA A 289 25.05 22.82 34.28
C ALA A 289 24.44 22.78 35.69
#